data_AF-A0A9P4XXL3-F1
#
_entry.id   AF-A0A9P4XXL3-F1
#
_cell.length_a   1.000
_cell.length_b   1.000
_cell.length_c   1.000
_cell.angle_alpha   90.00
_cell.angle_beta   90.00
_cell.angle_gamma   90.00
#
_symmetry.space_group_name_H-M   'P 1'
#
loop_
_entity.id
_entity.type
_entity.pdbx_description
1 polymer ?
#
loop_
_entity_poly.entity_id
_entity_poly.type
_entity_poly.pdbx_seq_one_letter_code
_entity_poly.pdbx_strand_id
1 'polypeptide(L)'
;MDKYIVYSKDLTKADTLILKNLQADILDVTARAQSDGGVTNDNPDNAAVSEEEAVRDEAALQTMMSLNDPKHPNFEPAVFNGWDLSSLGKLEPALDRLLKSYVRLGKSVVRVETDVVFLTHLILYFTTSVPSALLLFHHFTWFHGILHLVMQVSYTGTYTLMMHQHIHGRGVLKRQYAWFDLTFPYLLDPLMGHTWNSYFYHHVKHHHVEGNGPEDLSSTLRYQRDNVWHFLQYVGRFYLFICFELAAYFVRKNRLAFAAKQTFWELSSYAFQYAMFRLNPRASVFVFLLPLAIMRFGLMVGNWGQHALVDRDEPDSDYRSSITLIDVPSNRHCFNDGYHTSHHLNPLRHWREHPVAFLKAKHTYASNEALVFHDIDYLMMTVKLLTKDYAHLARCMVPIGERQIRMTMDERIAMLKRHTIPFTEEEIAAKYAKKEE
;
A
#
# COMPACT_ATOMS: atom_id res chain seq x y z
N MET A 1 15.71 19.72 8.55
CA MET A 1 14.84 18.86 7.72
C MET A 1 13.95 19.69 6.80
N ASP A 2 13.29 20.73 7.31
CA ASP A 2 12.37 21.62 6.57
C ASP A 2 12.68 21.87 5.08
N LYS A 3 13.91 22.27 4.75
CA LYS A 3 14.37 22.51 3.37
C LYS A 3 14.26 21.33 2.39
N TYR A 4 14.05 20.11 2.89
CA TYR A 4 13.93 18.89 2.09
C TYR A 4 12.47 18.48 1.87
N ILE A 5 11.50 19.07 2.59
CA ILE A 5 10.08 18.76 2.42
C ILE A 5 9.61 19.34 1.08
N VAL A 6 9.04 18.46 0.26
CA VAL A 6 8.50 18.79 -1.06
C VAL A 6 7.01 18.48 -1.04
N TYR A 7 6.24 19.41 -1.60
CA TYR A 7 4.80 19.26 -1.78
C TYR A 7 4.50 18.98 -3.25
N SER A 8 3.86 17.86 -3.52
CA SER A 8 3.27 17.61 -4.82
C SER A 8 1.97 18.38 -4.97
N LYS A 9 1.80 19.02 -6.13
CA LYS A 9 0.57 19.77 -6.43
C LYS A 9 -0.60 18.85 -6.83
N ASP A 10 -0.28 17.64 -7.26
CA ASP A 10 -1.23 16.74 -7.93
C ASP A 10 -1.68 15.56 -7.04
N LEU A 11 -1.18 15.49 -5.80
CA LEU A 11 -1.47 14.43 -4.85
C LEU A 11 -2.59 14.82 -3.87
N THR A 12 -2.87 13.95 -2.90
CA THR A 12 -4.13 14.02 -2.13
C THR A 12 -4.13 15.19 -1.15
N LYS A 13 -5.28 15.85 -0.99
CA LYS A 13 -5.45 16.91 0.03
C LYS A 13 -5.13 16.43 1.45
N ALA A 14 -5.48 15.17 1.76
CA ALA A 14 -5.22 14.56 3.05
C ALA A 14 -3.71 14.47 3.32
N ASP A 15 -2.93 14.01 2.34
CA ASP A 15 -1.47 13.96 2.43
C ASP A 15 -0.86 15.35 2.59
N THR A 16 -1.33 16.32 1.80
CA THR A 16 -0.85 17.70 1.92
C THR A 16 -1.11 18.27 3.32
N LEU A 17 -2.27 18.00 3.92
CA LEU A 17 -2.59 18.43 5.28
C LEU A 17 -1.68 17.75 6.31
N ILE A 18 -1.48 16.43 6.21
CA ILE A 18 -0.63 15.71 7.15
C ILE A 18 0.83 16.16 7.04
N LEU A 19 1.36 16.27 5.82
CA LEU A 19 2.74 16.70 5.60
C LEU A 19 2.98 18.12 6.11
N LYS A 20 1.99 19.02 5.99
CA LYS A 20 2.04 20.36 6.60
C LYS A 20 2.06 20.33 8.12
N ASN A 21 1.30 19.44 8.75
CA ASN A 21 1.33 19.29 10.21
C ASN A 21 2.69 18.78 10.67
N LEU A 22 3.23 17.73 10.03
CA LEU A 22 4.55 17.20 10.34
C LEU A 22 5.67 18.23 10.10
N GLN A 23 5.57 19.05 9.05
CA GLN A 23 6.49 20.17 8.82
C GLN A 23 6.43 21.20 9.95
N ALA A 24 5.23 21.55 10.42
CA ALA A 24 5.06 22.49 11.54
C ALA A 24 5.72 21.94 12.82
N ASP A 25 5.53 20.65 13.12
CA ASP A 25 6.15 20.02 14.30
C ASP A 25 7.69 20.07 14.23
N ILE A 26 8.27 19.86 13.04
CA ILE A 26 9.70 20.00 12.79
C ILE A 26 10.19 21.43 13.07
N LEU A 27 9.44 22.43 12.62
CA LEU A 27 9.78 23.84 12.83
C LEU A 27 9.69 24.21 14.31
N ASP A 28 8.65 23.78 15.01
CA ASP A 28 8.44 24.04 16.44
C ASP A 28 9.59 23.48 17.28
N VAL A 29 9.94 22.21 17.07
CA VAL A 29 11.05 21.56 17.80
C VAL A 29 12.39 22.20 17.44
N THR A 30 12.61 22.57 16.17
CA THR A 30 13.85 23.24 15.75
C THR A 30 13.99 24.62 16.39
N ALA A 31 12.90 25.38 16.49
CA ALA A 31 12.88 26.69 17.13
C ALA A 31 13.17 26.60 18.63
N ARG A 32 12.56 25.63 19.34
CA ARG A 32 12.82 25.37 20.77
C ARG A 32 14.28 24.95 21.02
N ALA A 33 14.83 24.10 20.18
CA ALA A 33 16.24 23.69 20.30
C ALA A 33 17.21 24.88 20.16
N GLN A 34 16.85 25.90 19.37
CA GLN A 34 17.63 27.13 19.23
C GLN A 34 17.46 28.08 20.43
N SER A 35 16.29 28.11 21.07
CA SER A 35 16.03 28.96 22.25
C SER A 35 16.68 28.42 23.52
N ASP A 36 16.71 27.10 23.70
CA ASP A 36 17.13 26.47 24.97
C ASP A 36 18.67 26.32 25.09
N GLY A 37 19.44 26.95 24.21
CA GLY A 37 20.91 26.93 24.25
C GLY A 37 21.53 25.52 24.16
N GLY A 38 20.78 24.53 23.67
CA GLY A 38 21.21 23.14 23.59
C GLY A 38 21.10 22.34 24.89
N VAL A 39 20.41 22.83 25.93
CA VAL A 39 20.15 22.02 27.14
C VAL A 39 19.18 20.89 26.79
N THR A 40 19.64 19.65 26.97
CA THR A 40 18.85 18.45 26.74
C THR A 40 17.90 18.22 27.91
N ASN A 41 16.59 18.21 27.65
CA ASN A 41 15.66 17.59 28.58
C ASN A 41 15.84 16.08 28.43
N ASP A 42 16.32 15.41 29.49
CA ASP A 42 16.70 13.98 29.47
C ASP A 42 15.52 13.00 29.32
N ASN A 43 14.32 13.50 29.06
CA ASN A 43 13.13 12.67 28.83
C ASN A 43 12.18 13.28 27.77
N PRO A 44 12.51 13.19 26.47
CA PRO A 44 11.74 13.78 25.37
C PRO A 44 10.34 13.18 25.21
N ASP A 45 10.08 11.98 25.77
CA ASP A 45 8.79 11.29 25.63
C ASP A 45 7.68 11.86 26.54
N ASN A 46 8.01 12.81 27.42
CA ASN A 46 7.07 13.50 28.32
C ASN A 46 6.84 14.98 27.95
N ALA A 47 7.31 15.43 26.78
CA ALA A 47 6.96 16.75 26.28
C ALA A 47 5.45 16.81 26.01
N ALA A 48 4.71 17.50 26.87
CA ALA A 48 3.28 17.73 26.67
C ALA A 48 3.05 18.37 25.29
N VAL A 49 2.09 17.84 24.53
CA VAL A 49 1.63 18.40 23.25
C VAL A 49 1.34 19.88 23.45
N SER A 50 1.95 20.76 22.64
CA SER A 50 1.64 22.18 22.79
C SER A 50 0.19 22.44 22.39
N GLU A 51 -0.44 23.43 23.01
CA GLU A 51 -1.81 23.82 22.67
C GLU A 51 -1.92 24.16 21.17
N GLU A 52 -0.90 24.82 20.61
CA GLU A 52 -0.82 25.11 19.18
C GLU A 52 -0.78 23.85 18.31
N GLU A 53 0.01 22.83 18.67
CA GLU A 53 0.08 21.56 17.96
C GLU A 53 -1.28 20.84 17.99
N ALA A 54 -1.90 20.76 19.17
CA ALA A 54 -3.20 20.12 19.34
C ALA A 54 -4.30 20.82 18.51
N VAL A 55 -4.29 22.15 18.45
CA VAL A 55 -5.24 22.93 17.65
C VAL A 55 -5.03 22.69 16.15
N ARG A 56 -3.78 22.64 15.67
CA ARG A 56 -3.46 22.36 14.26
C ARG A 56 -3.90 20.95 13.85
N ASP A 57 -3.56 19.95 14.66
CA ASP A 57 -3.90 18.55 14.42
C ASP A 57 -5.42 18.37 14.37
N GLU A 58 -6.15 18.94 15.34
CA GLU A 58 -7.61 18.86 15.39
C GLU A 58 -8.25 19.53 14.17
N ALA A 59 -7.76 20.71 13.74
CA ALA A 59 -8.27 21.37 12.54
C ALA A 59 -8.06 20.54 11.26
N ALA A 60 -6.91 19.89 11.13
CA ALA A 60 -6.62 19.00 10.01
C ALA A 60 -7.47 17.71 10.06
N LEU A 61 -7.65 17.12 11.24
CA LEU A 61 -8.54 15.97 11.47
C LEU A 61 -9.98 16.29 11.07
N GLN A 62 -10.53 17.39 11.56
CA GLN A 62 -11.89 17.82 11.24
C GLN A 62 -12.05 18.03 9.73
N THR A 63 -11.06 18.64 9.08
CA THR A 63 -11.07 18.82 7.63
C THR A 63 -11.14 17.48 6.89
N MET A 64 -10.24 16.53 7.21
CA MET A 64 -10.23 15.22 6.55
C MET A 64 -11.49 14.40 6.83
N MET A 65 -11.99 14.39 8.07
CA MET A 65 -13.24 13.70 8.44
C MET A 65 -14.44 14.30 7.69
N SER A 66 -14.48 15.63 7.53
CA SER A 66 -15.55 16.32 6.81
C SER A 66 -15.63 15.96 5.32
N LEU A 67 -14.51 15.57 4.71
CA LEU A 67 -14.46 15.11 3.32
C LEU A 67 -14.96 13.66 3.16
N ASN A 68 -14.91 12.87 4.24
CA ASN A 68 -15.28 11.45 4.25
C ASN A 68 -16.74 11.21 4.70
N ASP A 69 -17.35 12.12 5.45
CA ASP A 69 -18.73 11.97 5.96
C ASP A 69 -19.80 12.35 4.92
N PRO A 70 -20.60 11.42 4.40
CA PRO A 70 -21.64 11.71 3.39
C PRO A 70 -22.75 12.67 3.83
N LYS A 71 -22.88 12.91 5.13
CA LYS A 71 -23.85 13.86 5.70
C LYS A 71 -23.28 15.27 5.85
N HIS A 72 -21.97 15.42 5.73
CA HIS A 72 -21.30 16.71 5.91
C HIS A 72 -21.35 17.55 4.60
N PRO A 73 -21.53 18.88 4.66
CA PRO A 73 -21.56 19.73 3.46
C PRO A 73 -20.31 19.67 2.59
N ASN A 74 -19.15 19.40 3.21
CA ASN A 74 -17.86 19.28 2.52
C ASN A 74 -17.60 17.89 1.93
N PHE A 75 -18.54 16.95 2.05
CA PHE A 75 -18.35 15.58 1.55
C PHE A 75 -17.92 15.57 0.09
N GLU A 76 -16.83 14.85 -0.19
CA GLU A 76 -16.28 14.73 -1.53
C GLU A 76 -15.98 13.25 -1.83
N PRO A 77 -16.78 12.56 -2.67
CA PRO A 77 -16.48 11.19 -3.06
C PRO A 77 -15.29 11.16 -4.04
N ALA A 78 -14.47 10.12 -3.95
CA ALA A 78 -13.44 9.86 -4.94
C ALA A 78 -14.11 9.28 -6.19
N VAL A 79 -13.94 9.92 -7.34
CA VAL A 79 -14.54 9.50 -8.62
C VAL A 79 -13.46 9.09 -9.62
N PHE A 80 -12.35 9.82 -9.60
CA PHE A 80 -11.17 9.62 -10.42
C PHE A 80 -9.96 9.45 -9.50
N ASN A 81 -8.93 8.79 -9.99
CA ASN A 81 -7.65 8.64 -9.30
C ASN A 81 -6.62 9.69 -9.72
N GLY A 82 -6.94 10.61 -10.64
CA GLY A 82 -6.04 11.70 -11.03
C GLY A 82 -6.41 13.06 -10.44
N TRP A 83 -7.71 13.30 -10.21
CA TRP A 83 -8.24 14.64 -9.91
C TRP A 83 -9.34 14.56 -8.85
N ASP A 84 -9.36 15.53 -7.93
CA ASP A 84 -10.44 15.70 -6.97
C ASP A 84 -11.59 16.45 -7.64
N LEU A 85 -12.83 16.18 -7.29
CA LEU A 85 -13.99 16.82 -7.94
C LEU A 85 -13.93 18.36 -7.84
N SER A 86 -13.53 18.85 -6.69
CA SER A 86 -13.29 20.27 -6.39
C SER A 86 -12.16 20.89 -7.22
N SER A 87 -11.25 20.09 -7.78
CA SER A 87 -10.16 20.57 -8.64
C SER A 87 -10.57 20.78 -10.09
N LEU A 88 -11.72 20.24 -10.53
CA LEU A 88 -12.19 20.29 -11.92
C LEU A 88 -12.66 21.68 -12.38
N GLY A 89 -12.71 22.67 -11.48
CA GLY A 89 -13.13 24.03 -11.81
C GLY A 89 -14.57 24.12 -12.32
N LYS A 90 -14.87 25.17 -13.11
CA LYS A 90 -16.19 25.32 -13.74
C LYS A 90 -16.26 24.46 -15.01
N LEU A 91 -17.05 23.40 -14.95
CA LEU A 91 -17.37 22.57 -16.11
C LEU A 91 -18.54 23.16 -16.91
N GLU A 92 -18.58 22.87 -18.22
CA GLU A 92 -19.73 23.16 -19.08
C GLU A 92 -21.03 22.56 -18.48
N PRO A 93 -22.18 23.26 -18.54
CA PRO A 93 -23.39 22.85 -17.81
C PRO A 93 -23.88 21.42 -18.11
N ALA A 94 -23.71 20.96 -19.35
CA ALA A 94 -24.08 19.60 -19.75
C ALA A 94 -23.15 18.55 -19.11
N LEU A 95 -21.85 18.82 -19.10
CA LEU A 95 -20.84 17.93 -18.50
C LEU A 95 -20.96 17.90 -16.98
N ASP A 96 -21.18 19.04 -16.35
CA ASP A 96 -21.44 19.14 -14.90
C ASP A 96 -22.68 18.31 -14.50
N ARG A 97 -23.78 18.43 -15.26
CA ARG A 97 -24.99 17.64 -15.03
C ARG A 97 -24.72 16.14 -15.20
N LEU A 98 -24.00 15.75 -16.25
CA LEU A 98 -23.62 14.36 -16.50
C LEU A 98 -22.78 13.79 -15.34
N LEU A 99 -21.75 14.53 -14.92
CA LEU A 99 -20.89 14.13 -13.81
C LEU A 99 -21.68 13.99 -12.50
N LYS A 100 -22.54 14.96 -12.17
CA LYS A 100 -23.39 14.89 -10.97
C LYS A 100 -24.35 13.71 -11.00
N SER A 101 -24.95 13.42 -12.15
CA SER A 101 -25.79 12.22 -12.32
C SER A 101 -24.98 10.94 -12.17
N TYR A 102 -23.77 10.88 -12.75
CA TYR A 102 -22.88 9.74 -12.60
C TYR A 102 -22.46 9.53 -11.14
N VAL A 103 -22.07 10.58 -10.42
CA VAL A 103 -21.71 10.49 -8.99
C VAL A 103 -22.90 10.01 -8.16
N ARG A 104 -24.11 10.52 -8.41
CA ARG A 104 -25.33 10.07 -7.72
C ARG A 104 -25.59 8.58 -7.95
N LEU A 105 -25.45 8.12 -9.19
CA LEU A 105 -25.55 6.70 -9.53
C LEU A 105 -24.44 5.90 -8.85
N GLY A 106 -23.20 6.37 -8.92
CA GLY A 106 -22.05 5.72 -8.32
C GLY A 106 -22.25 5.46 -6.83
N LYS A 107 -22.65 6.50 -6.07
CA LYS A 107 -22.99 6.41 -4.65
C LYS A 107 -24.12 5.43 -4.34
N SER A 108 -25.04 5.19 -5.29
CA SER A 108 -26.10 4.20 -5.12
C SER A 108 -25.59 2.77 -5.34
N VAL A 109 -24.47 2.58 -6.05
CA VAL A 109 -23.88 1.29 -6.41
C VAL A 109 -22.77 0.84 -5.45
N VAL A 110 -21.85 1.74 -5.11
CA VAL A 110 -20.67 1.41 -4.28
C VAL A 110 -21.05 1.22 -2.82
N ARG A 111 -20.30 0.36 -2.12
CA ARG A 111 -20.59 0.00 -0.72
C ARG A 111 -20.42 1.17 0.23
N VAL A 112 -19.35 1.93 0.08
CA VAL A 112 -19.06 3.15 0.84
C VAL A 112 -19.19 4.33 -0.11
N GLU A 113 -19.96 5.35 0.27
CA GLU A 113 -20.31 6.45 -0.64
C GLU A 113 -19.11 7.26 -1.16
N THR A 114 -17.96 7.16 -0.47
CA THR A 114 -16.69 7.76 -0.89
C THR A 114 -16.04 7.06 -2.09
N ASP A 115 -16.45 5.84 -2.44
CA ASP A 115 -15.71 4.92 -3.32
C ASP A 115 -16.22 4.88 -4.77
N VAL A 116 -16.83 5.94 -5.29
CA VAL A 116 -17.32 6.00 -6.67
C VAL A 116 -16.23 5.60 -7.68
N VAL A 117 -14.97 5.85 -7.35
CA VAL A 117 -13.76 5.45 -8.08
C VAL A 117 -13.67 3.96 -8.36
N PHE A 118 -14.15 3.07 -7.48
CA PHE A 118 -14.17 1.63 -7.74
C PHE A 118 -15.15 1.28 -8.86
N LEU A 119 -16.33 1.92 -8.89
CA LEU A 119 -17.25 1.75 -10.02
C LEU A 119 -16.63 2.27 -11.32
N THR A 120 -15.95 3.42 -11.27
CA THR A 120 -15.25 3.99 -12.44
C THR A 120 -14.22 2.99 -13.00
N HIS A 121 -13.42 2.38 -12.14
CA HIS A 121 -12.41 1.40 -12.57
C HIS A 121 -13.05 0.10 -13.06
N LEU A 122 -14.11 -0.40 -12.43
CA LEU A 122 -14.84 -1.57 -12.93
C LEU A 122 -15.39 -1.29 -14.35
N ILE A 123 -16.06 -0.17 -14.57
CA ILE A 123 -16.53 0.22 -15.92
C ILE A 123 -15.35 0.28 -16.89
N LEU A 124 -14.25 0.92 -16.51
CA LEU A 124 -13.04 1.00 -17.32
C LEU A 124 -12.54 -0.41 -17.72
N TYR A 125 -12.30 -1.30 -16.76
CA TYR A 125 -11.76 -2.63 -17.04
C TYR A 125 -12.70 -3.49 -17.89
N PHE A 126 -14.01 -3.44 -17.64
CA PHE A 126 -14.98 -4.20 -18.43
C PHE A 126 -15.16 -3.65 -19.85
N THR A 127 -14.92 -2.35 -20.06
CA THR A 127 -15.06 -1.72 -21.39
C THR A 127 -13.76 -1.66 -22.19
N THR A 128 -12.61 -1.87 -21.55
CA THR A 128 -11.30 -1.85 -22.23
C THR A 128 -10.58 -3.19 -22.12
N SER A 129 -10.26 -3.65 -20.91
CA SER A 129 -9.46 -4.85 -20.64
C SER A 129 -10.09 -6.12 -21.22
N VAL A 130 -11.36 -6.37 -20.90
CA VAL A 130 -12.10 -7.55 -21.35
C VAL A 130 -12.24 -7.62 -22.89
N PRO A 131 -12.81 -6.60 -23.58
CA PRO A 131 -12.94 -6.66 -25.04
C PRO A 131 -11.58 -6.68 -25.75
N SER A 132 -10.55 -6.02 -25.21
CA SER A 132 -9.19 -6.07 -25.73
C SER A 132 -8.62 -7.50 -25.67
N ALA A 133 -8.81 -8.21 -24.56
CA ALA A 133 -8.42 -9.62 -24.44
C ALA A 133 -9.18 -10.51 -25.45
N LEU A 134 -10.50 -10.37 -25.55
CA LEU A 134 -11.32 -11.14 -26.49
C LEU A 134 -10.87 -10.92 -27.95
N LEU A 135 -10.61 -9.66 -28.32
CA LEU A 135 -10.10 -9.31 -29.64
C LEU A 135 -8.72 -9.92 -29.91
N LEU A 136 -7.81 -9.98 -28.94
CA LEU A 136 -6.51 -10.65 -29.11
C LEU A 136 -6.66 -12.14 -29.37
N PHE A 137 -7.62 -12.80 -28.71
CA PHE A 137 -7.90 -14.22 -28.94
C PHE A 137 -8.57 -14.48 -30.28
N HIS A 138 -9.43 -13.56 -30.75
CA HIS A 138 -10.08 -13.63 -32.04
C HIS A 138 -9.13 -13.32 -33.21
N HIS A 139 -8.37 -12.22 -33.12
CA HIS A 139 -7.47 -11.74 -34.15
C HIS A 139 -6.22 -11.09 -33.53
N PHE A 140 -5.20 -11.93 -33.30
CA PHE A 140 -3.95 -11.48 -32.68
C PHE A 140 -3.12 -10.60 -33.63
N THR A 141 -2.67 -9.45 -33.13
CA THR A 141 -1.57 -8.69 -33.71
C THR A 141 -0.57 -8.32 -32.62
N TRP A 142 0.72 -8.25 -32.97
CA TRP A 142 1.77 -7.88 -32.02
C TRP A 142 1.58 -6.46 -31.46
N PHE A 143 1.17 -5.52 -32.31
CA PHE A 143 0.91 -4.14 -31.90
C PHE A 143 -0.21 -4.06 -30.85
N HIS A 144 -1.34 -4.73 -31.10
CA HIS A 144 -2.42 -4.82 -30.11
C HIS A 144 -1.97 -5.55 -28.84
N GLY A 145 -1.18 -6.62 -28.96
CA GLY A 145 -0.64 -7.33 -27.80
C GLY A 145 0.19 -6.42 -26.89
N ILE A 146 1.09 -5.62 -27.46
CA ILE A 146 1.90 -4.65 -26.71
C ILE A 146 1.02 -3.57 -26.07
N LEU A 147 0.09 -2.98 -26.83
CA LEU A 147 -0.82 -1.96 -26.30
C LEU A 147 -1.70 -2.52 -25.17
N HIS A 148 -2.18 -3.75 -25.31
CA HIS A 148 -2.93 -4.44 -24.27
C HIS A 148 -2.08 -4.59 -23.01
N LEU A 149 -0.84 -5.07 -23.14
CA LEU A 149 0.05 -5.25 -21.99
C LEU A 149 0.34 -3.93 -21.29
N VAL A 150 0.65 -2.85 -22.03
CA VAL A 150 0.88 -1.52 -21.46
C VAL A 150 -0.35 -1.03 -20.69
N MET A 151 -1.55 -1.25 -21.23
CA MET A 151 -2.81 -0.93 -20.56
C MET A 151 -3.02 -1.77 -19.29
N GLN A 152 -2.73 -3.08 -19.30
CA GLN A 152 -2.86 -3.91 -18.10
C GLN A 152 -1.87 -3.50 -17.00
N VAL A 153 -0.63 -3.18 -17.38
CA VAL A 153 0.39 -2.70 -16.44
C VAL A 153 -0.04 -1.38 -15.80
N SER A 154 -0.64 -0.46 -16.55
CA SER A 154 -1.16 0.79 -15.96
C SER A 154 -2.36 0.58 -15.03
N TYR A 155 -3.13 -0.49 -15.21
CA TYR A 155 -4.26 -0.86 -14.34
C TYR A 155 -3.89 -1.74 -13.15
N THR A 156 -2.69 -2.33 -13.16
CA THR A 156 -2.25 -3.32 -12.17
C THR A 156 -2.30 -2.77 -10.74
N GLY A 157 -1.78 -1.56 -10.51
CA GLY A 157 -1.79 -0.93 -9.19
C GLY A 157 -3.21 -0.67 -8.68
N THR A 158 -4.00 0.08 -9.45
CA THR A 158 -5.39 0.41 -9.12
C THR A 158 -6.24 -0.85 -8.94
N TYR A 159 -6.11 -1.87 -9.79
CA TYR A 159 -6.86 -3.11 -9.62
C TYR A 159 -6.45 -3.86 -8.36
N THR A 160 -5.15 -4.02 -8.12
CA THR A 160 -4.63 -4.78 -6.97
C THR A 160 -5.08 -4.16 -5.66
N LEU A 161 -5.04 -2.82 -5.54
CA LEU A 161 -5.45 -2.15 -4.31
C LEU A 161 -6.97 -2.04 -4.18
N MET A 162 -7.75 -2.02 -5.27
CA MET A 162 -9.19 -2.26 -5.20
C MET A 162 -9.48 -3.68 -4.69
N MET A 163 -8.73 -4.68 -5.15
CA MET A 163 -8.85 -6.06 -4.68
C MET A 163 -8.40 -6.22 -3.23
N HIS A 164 -7.38 -5.48 -2.79
CA HIS A 164 -6.98 -5.42 -1.39
C HIS A 164 -8.14 -4.95 -0.50
N GLN A 165 -8.84 -3.88 -0.89
CA GLN A 165 -10.06 -3.42 -0.20
C GLN A 165 -11.19 -4.46 -0.30
N HIS A 166 -11.35 -5.13 -1.44
CA HIS A 166 -12.37 -6.16 -1.65
C HIS A 166 -12.17 -7.36 -0.70
N ILE A 167 -10.96 -7.90 -0.59
CA ILE A 167 -10.68 -9.11 0.19
C ILE A 167 -10.69 -8.87 1.70
N HIS A 168 -10.31 -7.67 2.15
CA HIS A 168 -10.42 -7.25 3.56
C HIS A 168 -11.86 -6.90 3.90
N GLY A 169 -12.50 -6.04 3.10
CA GLY A 169 -13.85 -5.53 3.33
C GLY A 169 -14.95 -6.54 3.06
N ARG A 170 -14.69 -7.61 2.28
CA ARG A 170 -15.67 -8.56 1.71
C ARG A 170 -16.57 -7.91 0.66
N GLY A 171 -15.96 -7.27 -0.32
CA GLY A 171 -16.66 -6.61 -1.42
C GLY A 171 -16.64 -5.10 -1.40
N VAL A 172 -16.72 -4.50 -2.59
CA VAL A 172 -16.65 -3.05 -2.81
C VAL A 172 -17.98 -2.44 -3.26
N LEU A 173 -18.95 -3.27 -3.65
CA LEU A 173 -20.30 -2.84 -4.05
C LEU A 173 -21.36 -3.14 -2.99
N LYS A 174 -22.51 -2.46 -3.08
CA LYS A 174 -23.65 -2.74 -2.19
C LYS A 174 -24.18 -4.16 -2.41
N ARG A 175 -24.84 -4.69 -1.37
CA ARG A 175 -25.40 -6.04 -1.34
C ARG A 175 -26.32 -6.39 -2.52
N GLN A 176 -27.05 -5.43 -3.07
CA GLN A 176 -27.90 -5.65 -4.25
C GLN A 176 -27.11 -6.04 -5.51
N TYR A 177 -25.81 -5.72 -5.55
CA TYR A 177 -24.86 -6.09 -6.61
C TYR A 177 -23.93 -7.23 -6.19
N ALA A 178 -24.21 -7.94 -5.10
CA ALA A 178 -23.31 -8.94 -4.53
C ALA A 178 -22.90 -10.05 -5.52
N TRP A 179 -23.80 -10.43 -6.44
CA TRP A 179 -23.48 -11.40 -7.48
C TRP A 179 -22.38 -10.92 -8.40
N PHE A 180 -22.47 -9.67 -8.88
CA PHE A 180 -21.43 -9.08 -9.72
C PHE A 180 -20.14 -8.87 -8.91
N ASP A 181 -20.26 -8.32 -7.70
CA ASP A 181 -19.14 -8.06 -6.79
C ASP A 181 -18.36 -9.33 -6.42
N LEU A 182 -19.04 -10.47 -6.30
CA LEU A 182 -18.42 -11.77 -6.05
C LEU A 182 -17.75 -12.35 -7.31
N THR A 183 -18.29 -12.07 -8.50
CA THR A 183 -17.92 -12.77 -9.74
C THR A 183 -16.92 -12.02 -10.61
N PHE A 184 -16.86 -10.69 -10.55
CA PHE A 184 -15.91 -9.93 -11.36
C PHE A 184 -14.44 -10.35 -11.16
N PRO A 185 -13.95 -10.71 -9.95
CA PRO A 185 -12.55 -11.09 -9.78
C PRO A 185 -12.21 -12.35 -10.59
N TYR A 186 -13.15 -13.27 -10.77
CA TYR A 186 -12.89 -14.48 -11.55
C TYR A 186 -12.64 -14.21 -13.04
N LEU A 187 -13.11 -13.07 -13.55
CA LEU A 187 -12.79 -12.60 -14.90
C LEU A 187 -11.55 -11.70 -14.91
N LEU A 188 -11.46 -10.74 -13.98
CA LEU A 188 -10.45 -9.69 -14.01
C LEU A 188 -9.12 -10.10 -13.36
N ASP A 189 -9.10 -10.97 -12.35
CA ASP A 189 -7.86 -11.41 -11.68
C ASP A 189 -6.84 -11.95 -12.69
N PRO A 190 -7.17 -12.91 -13.58
CA PRO A 190 -6.19 -13.44 -14.52
C PRO A 190 -5.68 -12.39 -15.51
N LEU A 191 -6.54 -11.46 -15.94
CA LEU A 191 -6.17 -10.36 -16.85
C LEU A 191 -5.18 -9.40 -16.21
N MET A 192 -5.26 -9.26 -14.89
CA MET A 192 -4.38 -8.40 -14.09
C MET A 192 -3.19 -9.18 -13.52
N GLY A 193 -3.02 -10.46 -13.86
CA GLY A 193 -1.89 -11.27 -13.38
C GLY A 193 -2.04 -11.87 -11.98
N HIS A 194 -3.24 -11.84 -11.40
CA HIS A 194 -3.56 -12.57 -10.18
C HIS A 194 -3.99 -14.00 -10.51
N THR A 195 -3.61 -14.96 -9.66
CA THR A 195 -4.26 -16.27 -9.62
C THR A 195 -5.47 -16.18 -8.69
N TRP A 196 -6.55 -16.89 -9.03
CA TRP A 196 -7.82 -16.78 -8.31
C TRP A 196 -7.64 -17.02 -6.82
N ASN A 197 -8.16 -16.14 -5.97
CA ASN A 197 -8.11 -16.23 -4.50
C ASN A 197 -6.72 -16.38 -3.84
N SER A 198 -5.64 -16.56 -4.58
CA SER A 198 -4.29 -16.72 -4.02
C SER A 198 -3.85 -15.48 -3.27
N TYR A 199 -4.20 -14.29 -3.78
CA TYR A 199 -3.94 -13.03 -3.07
C TYR A 199 -4.63 -12.98 -1.70
N PHE A 200 -5.88 -13.46 -1.58
CA PHE A 200 -6.57 -13.55 -0.28
C PHE A 200 -5.88 -14.53 0.67
N TYR A 201 -5.51 -15.71 0.21
CA TYR A 201 -4.86 -16.70 1.09
C TYR A 201 -3.47 -16.27 1.53
N HIS A 202 -2.68 -15.68 0.63
CA HIS A 202 -1.36 -15.18 0.94
C HIS A 202 -1.42 -13.92 1.80
N HIS A 203 -2.16 -12.89 1.38
CA HIS A 203 -2.19 -11.61 2.06
C HIS A 203 -2.95 -11.71 3.40
N VAL A 204 -4.23 -12.07 3.35
CA VAL A 204 -5.13 -11.97 4.51
C VAL A 204 -4.97 -13.15 5.48
N LYS A 205 -4.76 -14.36 4.96
CA LYS A 205 -4.74 -15.58 5.80
C LYS A 205 -3.34 -16.02 6.23
N HIS A 206 -2.31 -15.38 5.72
CA HIS A 206 -0.91 -15.69 5.99
C HIS A 206 -0.11 -14.44 6.37
N HIS A 207 0.16 -13.50 5.46
CA HIS A 207 1.01 -12.33 5.72
C HIS A 207 0.50 -11.45 6.87
N HIS A 208 -0.79 -11.10 6.88
CA HIS A 208 -1.41 -10.35 7.99
C HIS A 208 -1.44 -11.09 9.32
N VAL A 209 -1.35 -12.43 9.30
CA VAL A 209 -1.31 -13.23 10.53
C VAL A 209 0.09 -13.25 11.12
N GLU A 210 1.11 -13.25 10.26
CA GLU A 210 2.51 -13.38 10.68
C GLU A 210 3.26 -12.04 10.74
N GLY A 211 2.74 -10.96 10.14
CA GLY A 211 3.19 -9.57 10.34
C GLY A 211 4.63 -9.30 9.89
N ASN A 212 5.08 -9.86 8.75
CA ASN A 212 6.50 -9.88 8.34
C ASN A 212 7.44 -10.58 9.35
N GLY A 213 6.89 -11.27 10.35
CA GLY A 213 7.60 -12.07 11.33
C GLY A 213 8.24 -13.33 10.73
N PRO A 214 8.93 -14.14 11.54
CA PRO A 214 9.77 -15.23 11.05
C PRO A 214 9.03 -16.37 10.35
N GLU A 215 7.74 -16.57 10.62
CA GLU A 215 6.90 -17.56 9.94
C GLU A 215 6.21 -17.00 8.69
N ASP A 216 6.37 -15.71 8.39
CA ASP A 216 5.88 -15.13 7.15
C ASP A 216 6.75 -15.60 5.97
N LEU A 217 6.13 -16.30 5.01
CA LEU A 217 6.75 -16.74 3.74
C LEU A 217 7.25 -15.58 2.87
N SER A 218 6.71 -14.37 3.06
CA SER A 218 7.19 -13.12 2.47
C SER A 218 8.03 -12.27 3.44
N SER A 219 8.54 -12.86 4.53
CA SER A 219 9.38 -12.13 5.48
C SER A 219 10.68 -11.64 4.86
N THR A 220 11.04 -10.41 5.18
CA THR A 220 12.33 -9.80 4.79
C THR A 220 13.43 -9.97 5.85
N LEU A 221 13.10 -10.42 7.08
CA LEU A 221 13.99 -10.39 8.25
C LEU A 221 15.35 -11.06 8.04
N ARG A 222 15.36 -12.19 7.32
CA ARG A 222 16.56 -13.01 7.09
C ARG A 222 17.47 -12.48 5.98
N TYR A 223 17.05 -11.42 5.31
CA TYR A 223 17.77 -10.87 4.17
C TYR A 223 18.52 -9.59 4.55
N GLN A 224 19.69 -9.40 3.92
CA GLN A 224 20.32 -8.10 3.84
C GLN A 224 19.51 -7.25 2.86
N ARG A 225 18.75 -6.29 3.39
CA ARG A 225 17.67 -5.62 2.65
C ARG A 225 18.12 -4.51 1.69
N ASP A 226 19.43 -4.28 1.61
CA ASP A 226 20.10 -3.40 0.64
C ASP A 226 21.02 -4.16 -0.34
N ASN A 227 20.86 -5.48 -0.44
CA ASN A 227 21.66 -6.35 -1.29
C ASN A 227 20.84 -6.93 -2.45
N VAL A 228 21.30 -6.68 -3.69
CA VAL A 228 20.63 -7.14 -4.92
C VAL A 228 20.48 -8.66 -4.99
N TRP A 229 21.49 -9.43 -4.56
CA TRP A 229 21.42 -10.89 -4.61
C TRP A 229 20.40 -11.45 -3.61
N HIS A 230 20.33 -10.88 -2.42
CA HIS A 230 19.30 -11.26 -1.44
C HIS A 230 17.89 -10.91 -1.94
N PHE A 231 17.73 -9.77 -2.59
CA PHE A 231 16.46 -9.41 -3.24
C PHE A 231 16.09 -10.40 -4.36
N LEU A 232 17.04 -10.78 -5.22
CA LEU A 232 16.79 -11.77 -6.29
C LEU A 232 16.47 -13.16 -5.72
N GLN A 233 17.11 -13.57 -4.63
CA GLN A 233 16.78 -14.81 -3.91
C GLN A 233 15.36 -14.76 -3.34
N TYR A 234 15.00 -13.65 -2.70
CA TYR A 234 13.66 -13.40 -2.17
C TYR A 234 12.59 -13.49 -3.26
N VAL A 235 12.77 -12.76 -4.37
CA VAL A 235 11.87 -12.80 -5.52
C VAL A 235 11.80 -14.20 -6.13
N GLY A 236 12.96 -14.83 -6.38
CA GLY A 236 13.04 -16.17 -6.97
C GLY A 236 12.33 -17.23 -6.13
N ARG A 237 12.50 -17.18 -4.80
CA ARG A 237 11.80 -18.08 -3.88
C ARG A 237 10.29 -17.93 -3.99
N PHE A 238 9.79 -16.69 -3.95
CA PHE A 238 8.36 -16.43 -4.06
C PHE A 238 7.81 -16.94 -5.40
N TYR A 239 8.48 -16.68 -6.51
CA TYR A 239 8.01 -17.12 -7.83
C TYR A 239 7.84 -18.62 -7.98
N LEU A 240 8.82 -19.37 -7.48
CA LEU A 240 8.96 -20.79 -7.75
C LEU A 240 8.28 -21.65 -6.69
N PHE A 241 8.27 -21.20 -5.43
CA PHE A 241 7.92 -22.06 -4.30
C PHE A 241 6.67 -21.62 -3.54
N ILE A 242 6.16 -20.39 -3.71
CA ILE A 242 5.10 -19.87 -2.83
C ILE A 242 3.82 -20.73 -2.85
N CYS A 243 3.46 -21.31 -3.99
CA CYS A 243 2.29 -22.17 -4.10
C CYS A 243 2.39 -23.43 -3.21
N PHE A 244 3.59 -24.00 -3.11
CA PHE A 244 3.87 -25.17 -2.28
C PHE A 244 4.08 -24.79 -0.82
N GLU A 245 4.87 -23.73 -0.57
CA GLU A 245 5.18 -23.26 0.78
C GLU A 245 3.94 -22.78 1.53
N LEU A 246 3.02 -22.08 0.86
CA LEU A 246 1.78 -21.60 1.47
C LEU A 246 0.84 -22.76 1.83
N ALA A 247 0.73 -23.78 0.97
CA ALA A 247 -0.02 -24.98 1.28
C ALA A 247 0.59 -25.73 2.47
N ALA A 248 1.92 -25.92 2.47
CA ALA A 248 2.65 -26.56 3.56
C ALA A 248 2.52 -25.78 4.88
N TYR A 249 2.58 -24.45 4.84
CA TYR A 249 2.34 -23.57 5.99
C TYR A 249 0.95 -23.83 6.60
N PHE A 250 -0.11 -23.84 5.78
CA PHE A 250 -1.45 -24.11 6.31
C PHE A 250 -1.59 -25.52 6.88
N VAL A 251 -0.93 -26.52 6.30
CA VAL A 251 -0.88 -27.88 6.88
C VAL A 251 -0.16 -27.86 8.24
N ARG A 252 1.02 -27.24 8.34
CA ARG A 252 1.79 -27.10 9.60
C ARG A 252 0.99 -26.41 10.69
N LYS A 253 0.18 -25.40 10.35
CA LYS A 253 -0.70 -24.67 11.29
C LYS A 253 -2.04 -25.36 11.53
N ASN A 254 -2.23 -26.61 11.08
CA ASN A 254 -3.48 -27.38 11.20
C ASN A 254 -4.72 -26.69 10.59
N ARG A 255 -4.53 -25.95 9.49
CA ARG A 255 -5.58 -25.23 8.74
C ARG A 255 -5.82 -25.91 7.38
N LEU A 256 -6.12 -27.22 7.41
CA LEU A 256 -6.24 -28.08 6.21
C LEU A 256 -7.24 -27.55 5.17
N ALA A 257 -8.33 -26.93 5.60
CA ALA A 257 -9.30 -26.33 4.69
C ALA A 257 -8.71 -25.18 3.86
N PHE A 258 -7.80 -24.37 4.42
CA PHE A 258 -7.11 -23.32 3.68
C PHE A 258 -6.02 -23.88 2.77
N ALA A 259 -5.30 -24.91 3.21
CA ALA A 259 -4.37 -25.64 2.34
C ALA A 259 -5.09 -26.17 1.08
N ALA A 260 -6.19 -26.91 1.27
CA ALA A 260 -6.96 -27.49 0.17
C ALA A 260 -7.54 -26.42 -0.77
N LYS A 261 -8.14 -25.36 -0.21
CA LYS A 261 -8.70 -24.27 -1.02
C LYS A 261 -7.62 -23.53 -1.80
N GLN A 262 -6.49 -23.20 -1.17
CA GLN A 262 -5.44 -22.50 -1.89
C GLN A 262 -4.85 -23.36 -3.01
N THR A 263 -4.53 -24.62 -2.72
CA THR A 263 -4.03 -25.53 -3.76
C THR A 263 -5.03 -25.67 -4.92
N PHE A 264 -6.33 -25.81 -4.62
CA PHE A 264 -7.37 -25.87 -5.64
C PHE A 264 -7.37 -24.64 -6.54
N TRP A 265 -7.36 -23.44 -5.97
CA TRP A 265 -7.45 -22.21 -6.77
C TRP A 265 -6.19 -21.92 -7.58
N GLU A 266 -5.01 -22.17 -7.02
CA GLU A 266 -3.74 -22.00 -7.71
C GLU A 266 -3.64 -22.98 -8.90
N LEU A 267 -3.93 -24.27 -8.68
CA LEU A 267 -3.91 -25.27 -9.76
C LEU A 267 -4.99 -25.00 -10.82
N SER A 268 -6.18 -24.56 -10.41
CA SER A 268 -7.25 -24.17 -11.35
C SER A 268 -6.83 -22.98 -12.20
N SER A 269 -6.13 -22.01 -11.62
CA SER A 269 -5.61 -20.85 -12.35
C SER A 269 -4.57 -21.28 -13.39
N TYR A 270 -3.64 -22.18 -13.03
CA TYR A 270 -2.67 -22.70 -13.99
C TYR A 270 -3.33 -23.57 -15.08
N ALA A 271 -4.31 -24.40 -14.73
CA ALA A 271 -5.06 -25.20 -15.69
C ALA A 271 -5.82 -24.30 -16.68
N PHE A 272 -6.44 -23.21 -16.20
CA PHE A 272 -7.08 -22.20 -17.02
C PHE A 272 -6.08 -21.54 -17.97
N GLN A 273 -4.97 -21.01 -17.45
CA GLN A 273 -3.95 -20.36 -18.27
C GLN A 273 -3.34 -21.31 -19.30
N TYR A 274 -3.12 -22.57 -18.93
CA TYR A 274 -2.67 -23.62 -19.86
C TYR A 274 -3.70 -23.87 -20.96
N ALA A 275 -4.98 -24.01 -20.62
CA ALA A 275 -6.06 -24.19 -21.59
C ALA A 275 -6.13 -23.01 -22.57
N MET A 276 -6.06 -21.77 -22.07
CA MET A 276 -6.02 -20.57 -22.91
C MET A 276 -4.80 -20.56 -23.81
N PHE A 277 -3.62 -20.93 -23.29
CA PHE A 277 -2.39 -21.04 -24.06
C PHE A 277 -2.52 -22.06 -25.20
N ARG A 278 -3.20 -23.18 -24.97
CA ARG A 278 -3.48 -24.19 -26.00
C ARG A 278 -4.44 -23.68 -27.08
N LEU A 279 -5.34 -22.76 -26.75
CA LEU A 279 -6.24 -22.13 -27.73
C LEU A 279 -5.50 -21.11 -28.61
N ASN A 280 -4.74 -20.20 -28.00
CA ASN A 280 -3.92 -19.23 -28.72
C ASN A 280 -2.69 -18.85 -27.89
N PRO A 281 -1.50 -19.40 -28.22
CA PRO A 281 -0.28 -19.13 -27.46
C PRO A 281 0.10 -17.65 -27.46
N ARG A 282 -0.05 -16.97 -28.61
CA ARG A 282 0.36 -15.57 -28.77
C ARG A 282 -0.51 -14.65 -27.93
N ALA A 283 -1.82 -14.79 -28.01
CA ALA A 283 -2.74 -14.01 -27.19
C ALA A 283 -2.52 -14.28 -25.69
N SER A 284 -2.38 -15.55 -25.30
CA SER A 284 -2.23 -15.93 -23.90
C SER A 284 -0.97 -15.38 -23.24
N VAL A 285 0.13 -15.24 -23.99
CA VAL A 285 1.35 -14.60 -23.49
C VAL A 285 1.08 -13.16 -23.03
N PHE A 286 0.39 -12.36 -23.86
CA PHE A 286 0.12 -10.95 -23.54
C PHE A 286 -1.04 -10.75 -22.57
N VAL A 287 -2.04 -11.63 -22.60
CA VAL A 287 -3.27 -11.48 -21.80
C VAL A 287 -3.12 -12.09 -20.40
N PHE A 288 -2.33 -13.15 -20.23
CA PHE A 288 -2.26 -13.88 -18.96
C PHE A 288 -0.84 -14.07 -18.44
N LEU A 289 0.09 -14.60 -19.25
CA LEU A 289 1.41 -15.02 -18.74
C LEU A 289 2.33 -13.84 -18.39
N LEU A 290 2.40 -12.82 -19.25
CA LEU A 290 3.16 -11.60 -18.96
C LEU A 290 2.54 -10.82 -17.80
N PRO A 291 1.21 -10.57 -17.74
CA PRO A 291 0.58 -9.99 -16.56
C PRO A 291 0.89 -10.77 -15.27
N LEU A 292 0.78 -12.10 -15.26
CA LEU A 292 1.12 -12.93 -14.10
C LEU A 292 2.59 -12.73 -13.68
N ALA A 293 3.50 -12.77 -14.65
CA ALA A 293 4.91 -12.56 -14.38
C ALA A 293 5.18 -11.16 -13.84
N ILE A 294 4.59 -10.11 -14.41
CA ILE A 294 4.81 -8.73 -13.96
C ILE A 294 4.18 -8.50 -12.57
N MET A 295 2.97 -9.00 -12.33
CA MET A 295 2.28 -8.86 -11.06
C MET A 295 3.07 -9.48 -9.91
N ARG A 296 3.56 -10.71 -10.07
CA ARG A 296 4.39 -11.37 -9.04
C ARG A 296 5.66 -10.57 -8.72
N PHE A 297 6.27 -9.96 -9.74
CA PHE A 297 7.46 -9.12 -9.54
C PHE A 297 7.08 -7.88 -8.74
N GLY A 298 6.02 -7.19 -9.19
CA GLY A 298 5.52 -5.95 -8.59
C GLY A 298 5.14 -6.14 -7.12
N LEU A 299 4.44 -7.23 -6.78
CA LEU A 299 4.08 -7.55 -5.39
C LEU A 299 5.32 -7.76 -4.51
N MET A 300 6.36 -8.42 -5.03
CA MET A 300 7.59 -8.66 -4.26
C MET A 300 8.45 -7.42 -4.12
N VAL A 301 8.52 -6.58 -5.16
CA VAL A 301 9.14 -5.24 -5.08
C VAL A 301 8.41 -4.39 -4.04
N GLY A 302 7.06 -4.37 -4.09
CA GLY A 302 6.23 -3.62 -3.14
C GLY A 302 6.46 -4.08 -1.70
N ASN A 303 6.35 -5.39 -1.43
CA ASN A 303 6.57 -5.95 -0.11
C ASN A 303 7.99 -5.68 0.42
N TRP A 304 9.00 -5.79 -0.44
CA TRP A 304 10.37 -5.44 -0.06
C TRP A 304 10.48 -3.97 0.33
N GLY A 305 9.96 -3.04 -0.48
CA GLY A 305 9.95 -1.62 -0.15
C GLY A 305 9.21 -1.29 1.14
N GLN A 306 8.10 -2.00 1.40
CA GLN A 306 7.27 -1.87 2.59
C GLN A 306 7.95 -2.36 3.89
N HIS A 307 8.79 -3.39 3.79
CA HIS A 307 9.37 -4.12 4.93
C HIS A 307 10.90 -4.20 4.90
N ALA A 308 11.59 -3.33 4.15
CA ALA A 308 13.05 -3.36 4.10
C ALA A 308 13.71 -2.72 5.32
N LEU A 309 13.05 -1.78 5.99
CA LEU A 309 13.57 -0.98 7.10
C LEU A 309 12.97 -1.42 8.43
N VAL A 310 13.21 -2.68 8.81
CA VAL A 310 12.76 -3.24 10.09
C VAL A 310 13.71 -2.81 11.22
N ASP A 311 13.13 -2.23 12.27
CA ASP A 311 13.85 -1.84 13.48
C ASP A 311 14.54 -3.04 14.14
N ARG A 312 15.77 -2.85 14.61
CA ARG A 312 16.55 -3.94 15.21
C ARG A 312 16.19 -4.19 16.66
N ASP A 313 15.54 -3.28 17.35
CA ASP A 313 15.24 -3.36 18.79
C ASP A 313 13.88 -4.04 19.01
N GLU A 314 12.85 -3.61 18.29
CA GLU A 314 11.47 -4.10 18.39
C GLU A 314 10.88 -4.46 17.00
N PRO A 315 11.40 -5.51 16.34
CA PRO A 315 10.97 -5.89 14.99
C PRO A 315 9.58 -6.54 14.92
N ASP A 316 8.98 -6.87 16.06
CA ASP A 316 7.64 -7.43 16.20
C ASP A 316 6.54 -6.36 16.31
N SER A 317 6.91 -5.09 16.47
CA SER A 317 5.98 -3.96 16.46
C SER A 317 5.64 -3.53 15.03
N ASP A 318 4.35 -3.47 14.69
CA ASP A 318 3.88 -2.98 13.38
C ASP A 318 4.35 -1.55 13.09
N TYR A 319 4.53 -0.72 14.13
CA TYR A 319 5.06 0.65 13.99
C TYR A 319 6.51 0.67 13.50
N ARG A 320 7.26 -0.41 13.75
CA ARG A 320 8.72 -0.49 13.59
C ARG A 320 9.16 -1.55 12.57
N SER A 321 8.23 -2.41 12.13
CA SER A 321 8.43 -3.41 11.09
C SER A 321 7.90 -2.98 9.71
N SER A 322 7.22 -1.83 9.65
CA SER A 322 6.61 -1.25 8.45
C SER A 322 6.89 0.25 8.35
N ILE A 323 6.57 0.85 7.20
CA ILE A 323 6.79 2.28 6.96
C ILE A 323 5.53 2.96 6.43
N THR A 324 5.44 4.28 6.64
CA THR A 324 4.39 5.14 6.07
C THR A 324 4.99 6.08 5.02
N LEU A 325 4.36 6.17 3.86
CA LEU A 325 4.70 7.07 2.76
C LEU A 325 3.57 8.11 2.60
N ILE A 326 3.93 9.38 2.64
CA ILE A 326 3.00 10.52 2.61
C ILE A 326 3.32 11.38 1.39
N ASP A 327 2.29 11.89 0.74
CA ASP A 327 2.43 12.72 -0.46
C ASP A 327 3.18 11.96 -1.57
N VAL A 328 2.70 10.74 -1.86
CA VAL A 328 3.25 9.84 -2.89
C VAL A 328 2.19 9.39 -3.90
N PRO A 329 2.58 9.02 -5.14
CA PRO A 329 1.64 8.55 -6.16
C PRO A 329 0.78 7.34 -5.75
N SER A 330 1.32 6.41 -4.97
CA SER A 330 0.56 5.27 -4.44
C SER A 330 -0.63 5.68 -3.56
N ASN A 331 -0.57 6.81 -2.84
CA ASN A 331 -1.73 7.27 -2.09
C ASN A 331 -2.86 7.76 -3.00
N ARG A 332 -2.48 8.45 -4.09
CA ARG A 332 -3.41 9.00 -5.07
C ARG A 332 -4.03 7.93 -5.97
N HIS A 333 -3.19 7.06 -6.50
CA HIS A 333 -3.56 6.11 -7.56
C HIS A 333 -3.86 4.71 -7.03
N CYS A 334 -3.31 4.35 -5.87
CA CYS A 334 -3.44 3.03 -5.26
C CYS A 334 -4.16 3.11 -3.89
N PHE A 335 -5.07 4.07 -3.73
CA PHE A 335 -5.98 4.14 -2.58
C PHE A 335 -5.26 4.15 -1.22
N ASN A 336 -4.41 5.17 -0.97
CA ASN A 336 -3.69 5.34 0.30
C ASN A 336 -2.80 4.15 0.71
N ASP A 337 -2.28 3.38 -0.25
CA ASP A 337 -1.37 2.25 0.00
C ASP A 337 -0.08 2.64 0.73
N GLY A 338 0.36 3.90 0.60
CA GLY A 338 1.50 4.43 1.34
C GLY A 338 1.32 4.40 2.85
N TYR A 339 0.09 4.33 3.38
CA TYR A 339 -0.16 4.19 4.81
C TYR A 339 -0.09 2.72 5.28
N HIS A 340 0.96 2.00 4.91
CA HIS A 340 1.10 0.57 5.19
C HIS A 340 1.19 0.23 6.67
N THR A 341 1.82 1.08 7.50
CA THR A 341 1.77 0.92 8.97
C THR A 341 0.35 0.98 9.50
N SER A 342 -0.43 1.96 9.03
CA SER A 342 -1.86 2.08 9.37
C SER A 342 -2.62 0.81 8.95
N HIS A 343 -2.29 0.25 7.80
CA HIS A 343 -2.89 -0.98 7.29
C HIS A 343 -2.60 -2.22 8.16
N HIS A 344 -1.36 -2.44 8.58
CA HIS A 344 -1.02 -3.54 9.49
C HIS A 344 -1.73 -3.42 10.85
N LEU A 345 -1.78 -2.21 11.41
CA LEU A 345 -2.47 -1.95 12.68
C LEU A 345 -3.98 -2.21 12.63
N ASN A 346 -4.61 -2.04 11.46
CA ASN A 346 -6.02 -2.40 11.26
C ASN A 346 -6.29 -2.74 9.79
N PRO A 347 -6.22 -4.03 9.43
CA PRO A 347 -6.37 -4.46 8.03
C PRO A 347 -7.77 -4.26 7.46
N LEU A 348 -8.77 -4.03 8.31
CA LEU A 348 -10.16 -3.78 7.91
C LEU A 348 -10.47 -2.28 7.75
N ARG A 349 -9.49 -1.40 8.00
CA ARG A 349 -9.68 0.05 7.87
C ARG A 349 -9.93 0.40 6.41
N HIS A 350 -10.95 1.23 6.18
CA HIS A 350 -11.23 1.77 4.86
C HIS A 350 -10.09 2.67 4.40
N TRP A 351 -9.72 2.60 3.13
CA TRP A 351 -8.53 3.29 2.62
C TRP A 351 -8.50 4.80 2.88
N ARG A 352 -9.66 5.49 2.88
CA ARG A 352 -9.73 6.93 3.17
C ARG A 352 -9.57 7.30 4.64
N GLU A 353 -9.65 6.32 5.53
CA GLU A 353 -9.49 6.51 6.96
C GLU A 353 -8.04 6.34 7.41
N HIS A 354 -7.13 5.83 6.56
CA HIS A 354 -5.71 5.71 6.95
C HIS A 354 -5.05 7.05 7.30
N PRO A 355 -5.22 8.14 6.52
CA PRO A 355 -4.68 9.46 6.87
C PRO A 355 -5.24 9.99 8.20
N VAL A 356 -6.55 9.83 8.42
CA VAL A 356 -7.23 10.24 9.66
C VAL A 356 -6.69 9.46 10.86
N ALA A 357 -6.53 8.13 10.71
CA ALA A 357 -6.00 7.27 11.76
C ALA A 357 -4.53 7.55 12.07
N PHE A 358 -3.73 7.87 11.05
CA PHE A 358 -2.34 8.28 11.22
C PHE A 358 -2.26 9.53 12.11
N LEU A 359 -3.00 10.59 11.76
CA LEU A 359 -2.93 11.85 12.50
C LEU A 359 -3.51 11.71 13.92
N LYS A 360 -4.58 10.94 14.13
CA LYS A 360 -5.10 10.63 15.47
C LYS A 360 -4.08 9.90 16.35
N ALA A 361 -3.23 9.08 15.73
CA ALA A 361 -2.21 8.28 16.42
C ALA A 361 -0.81 8.89 16.30
N LYS A 362 -0.65 10.16 15.87
CA LYS A 362 0.65 10.78 15.57
C LYS A 362 1.65 10.63 16.72
N HIS A 363 1.21 10.82 17.96
CA HIS A 363 2.05 10.64 19.15
C HIS A 363 2.41 9.18 19.43
N THR A 364 1.53 8.23 19.10
CA THR A 364 1.86 6.79 19.18
C THR A 364 2.91 6.41 18.13
N TYR A 365 2.81 6.95 16.90
CA TYR A 365 3.86 6.79 15.89
C TYR A 365 5.20 7.38 16.36
N ALA A 366 5.17 8.59 16.95
CA ALA A 366 6.36 9.25 17.49
C ALA A 366 7.03 8.45 18.61
N SER A 367 6.26 7.99 19.62
CA SER A 367 6.77 7.22 20.76
C SER A 367 7.29 5.84 20.38
N ASN A 368 6.82 5.27 19.27
CA ASN A 368 7.34 4.01 18.72
C ASN A 368 8.47 4.23 17.70
N GLU A 369 8.95 5.46 17.52
CA GLU A 369 9.99 5.80 16.53
C GLU A 369 9.65 5.30 15.11
N ALA A 370 8.37 5.34 14.72
CA ALA A 370 7.91 4.87 13.42
C ALA A 370 8.58 5.62 12.26
N LEU A 371 8.74 4.96 11.11
CA LEU A 371 9.38 5.58 9.95
C LEU A 371 8.33 6.14 8.98
N VAL A 372 8.46 7.44 8.72
CA VAL A 372 7.61 8.19 7.79
C VAL A 372 8.49 8.77 6.68
N PHE A 373 8.04 8.68 5.43
CA PHE A 373 8.74 9.23 4.27
C PHE A 373 7.80 10.05 3.40
N HIS A 374 8.38 10.95 2.60
CA HIS A 374 7.70 11.69 1.55
C HIS A 374 8.51 11.67 0.25
N ASP A 375 7.87 11.93 -0.89
CA ASP A 375 8.52 12.02 -2.21
C ASP A 375 9.31 10.76 -2.61
N ILE A 376 8.91 9.59 -2.09
CA ILE A 376 9.50 8.30 -2.44
C ILE A 376 8.46 7.18 -2.32
N ASP A 377 8.13 6.52 -3.44
CA ASP A 377 7.20 5.38 -3.47
C ASP A 377 7.92 4.04 -3.24
N TYR A 378 7.20 2.94 -2.98
CA TYR A 378 7.78 1.63 -2.63
C TYR A 378 8.73 1.06 -3.70
N LEU A 379 8.44 1.29 -4.99
CA LEU A 379 9.34 0.93 -6.08
C LEU A 379 10.68 1.67 -5.96
N MET A 380 10.62 3.00 -5.77
CA MET A 380 11.82 3.82 -5.67
C MET A 380 12.57 3.56 -4.35
N MET A 381 11.86 3.32 -3.25
CA MET A 381 12.41 2.85 -1.98
C MET A 381 13.27 1.60 -2.20
N THR A 382 12.71 0.59 -2.88
CA THR A 382 13.43 -0.64 -3.23
C THR A 382 14.67 -0.34 -4.08
N VAL A 383 14.53 0.45 -5.15
CA VAL A 383 15.68 0.81 -6.00
C VAL A 383 16.78 1.50 -5.19
N LYS A 384 16.42 2.47 -4.35
CA LYS A 384 17.38 3.27 -3.57
C LYS A 384 18.09 2.46 -2.50
N LEU A 385 17.40 1.52 -1.86
CA LEU A 385 18.02 0.53 -0.97
C LEU A 385 19.02 -0.34 -1.73
N LEU A 386 18.64 -0.91 -2.88
CA LEU A 386 19.50 -1.77 -3.67
C LEU A 386 20.72 -1.05 -4.26
N THR A 387 20.62 0.26 -4.52
CA THR A 387 21.77 1.11 -4.90
C THR A 387 22.50 1.71 -3.70
N LYS A 388 22.06 1.40 -2.46
CA LYS A 388 22.61 1.93 -1.20
C LYS A 388 22.65 3.46 -1.11
N ASP A 389 21.70 4.13 -1.74
CA ASP A 389 21.57 5.59 -1.74
C ASP A 389 20.82 6.06 -0.48
N TYR A 390 21.41 5.76 0.69
CA TYR A 390 20.85 6.12 1.99
C TYR A 390 20.76 7.62 2.20
N ALA A 391 21.60 8.41 1.51
CA ALA A 391 21.53 9.86 1.57
C ALA A 391 20.23 10.39 0.96
N HIS A 392 19.75 9.78 -0.14
CA HIS A 392 18.43 10.10 -0.68
C HIS A 392 17.31 9.63 0.26
N LEU A 393 17.37 8.40 0.77
CA LEU A 393 16.36 7.88 1.72
C LEU A 393 16.22 8.77 2.96
N ALA A 394 17.34 9.20 3.55
CA ALA A 394 17.34 10.06 4.74
C ALA A 394 16.85 11.49 4.45
N ARG A 395 16.96 11.98 3.20
CA ARG A 395 16.35 13.25 2.77
C ARG A 395 14.84 13.14 2.60
N CYS A 396 14.35 11.97 2.18
CA CYS A 396 12.92 11.69 2.06
C CYS A 396 12.26 11.34 3.40
N MET A 397 13.03 11.02 4.44
CA MET A 397 12.50 10.70 5.76
C MET A 397 11.91 11.95 6.42
N VAL A 398 10.61 11.91 6.75
CA VAL A 398 9.94 12.90 7.60
C VAL A 398 10.11 12.45 9.05
N PRO A 399 11.01 13.06 9.84
CA PRO A 399 11.21 12.68 11.23
C PRO A 399 9.94 12.96 12.03
N ILE A 400 9.50 11.98 12.81
CA ILE A 400 8.34 12.09 13.69
C ILE A 400 8.77 11.97 15.14
N GLY A 401 8.29 12.89 15.99
CA GLY A 401 8.71 12.98 17.38
C GLY A 401 10.05 13.68 17.58
N GLU A 402 10.24 14.22 18.79
CA GLU A 402 11.39 15.06 19.11
C GLU A 402 12.74 14.36 18.90
N ARG A 403 12.83 13.06 19.26
CA ARG A 403 14.04 12.26 19.10
C ARG A 403 14.50 12.18 17.63
N GLN A 404 13.60 11.84 16.70
CA GLN A 404 13.95 11.78 15.27
C GLN A 404 14.19 13.17 14.69
N ILE A 405 13.45 14.19 15.14
CA ILE A 405 13.60 15.57 14.62
C ILE A 405 15.01 16.10 14.93
N ARG A 406 15.53 15.81 16.13
CA ARG A 406 16.87 16.20 16.56
C ARG A 406 18.00 15.42 15.86
N MET A 407 17.71 14.29 15.19
CA MET A 407 18.73 13.53 14.45
C MET A 407 19.32 14.34 13.29
N THR A 408 20.63 14.37 13.23
CA THR A 408 21.43 14.79 12.08
C THR A 408 21.18 13.87 10.88
N MET A 409 21.61 14.32 9.69
CA MET A 409 21.47 13.52 8.47
C MET A 409 22.29 12.21 8.55
N ASP A 410 23.48 12.26 9.14
CA ASP A 410 24.35 11.08 9.29
C ASP A 410 23.76 10.06 10.28
N GLU A 411 23.13 10.52 11.36
CA GLU A 411 22.42 9.64 12.30
C GLU A 411 21.22 8.95 11.65
N ARG A 412 20.45 9.66 10.82
CA ARG A 412 19.36 9.05 10.03
C ARG A 412 19.90 8.01 9.05
N ILE A 413 20.97 8.33 8.33
CA ILE A 413 21.62 7.38 7.42
C ILE A 413 22.08 6.13 8.18
N ALA A 414 22.70 6.31 9.35
CA ALA A 414 23.16 5.21 10.18
C ALA A 414 22.00 4.34 10.69
N MET A 415 20.91 4.97 11.15
CA MET A 415 19.67 4.29 11.56
C MET A 415 19.09 3.46 10.42
N LEU A 416 18.89 4.05 9.24
CA LEU A 416 18.35 3.34 8.07
C LEU A 416 19.24 2.18 7.64
N LYS A 417 20.58 2.36 7.64
CA LYS A 417 21.52 1.25 7.38
C LYS A 417 21.38 0.13 8.39
N ARG A 418 21.36 0.46 9.68
CA ARG A 418 21.17 -0.50 10.78
C ARG A 418 19.90 -1.31 10.59
N HIS A 419 18.82 -0.67 10.15
CA HIS A 419 17.55 -1.33 9.90
C HIS A 419 17.55 -2.26 8.71
N THR A 420 18.58 -2.34 7.85
CA THR A 420 18.62 -3.31 6.72
C THR A 420 19.36 -4.61 7.03
N ILE A 421 20.07 -4.66 8.16
CA ILE A 421 20.93 -5.79 8.55
C ILE A 421 20.07 -7.02 8.87
N PRO A 422 20.36 -8.22 8.35
CA PRO A 422 19.59 -9.41 8.63
C PRO A 422 19.58 -9.73 10.12
N PHE A 423 18.52 -10.41 10.56
CA PHE A 423 18.47 -11.01 11.89
C PHE A 423 19.04 -12.43 11.83
N THR A 424 19.85 -12.81 12.83
CA THR A 424 20.25 -14.21 12.99
C THR A 424 19.09 -15.03 13.56
N GLU A 425 19.15 -16.36 13.46
CA GLU A 425 18.10 -17.21 14.05
C GLU A 425 18.05 -17.07 15.58
N GLU A 426 19.19 -16.80 16.23
CA GLU A 426 19.24 -16.52 17.67
C GLU A 426 18.54 -15.19 18.00
N GLU A 427 18.75 -14.14 17.21
CA GLU A 427 18.08 -12.85 17.38
C GLU A 427 16.57 -12.97 17.14
N ILE A 428 16.17 -13.72 16.12
CA ILE A 428 14.77 -14.02 15.83
C ILE A 428 14.14 -14.78 17.01
N ALA A 429 14.80 -15.85 17.48
CA ALA A 429 14.30 -16.62 18.61
C ALA A 429 14.17 -15.76 19.88
N ALA A 430 15.13 -14.87 20.14
CA ALA A 430 15.09 -13.99 21.31
C ALA A 430 13.97 -12.93 21.22
N LYS A 431 13.73 -12.37 20.04
CA LYS A 431 12.79 -11.26 19.83
C LYS A 431 11.36 -11.69 19.58
N TYR A 432 11.17 -12.85 18.96
CA TYR A 432 9.84 -13.42 18.64
C TYR A 432 9.48 -14.62 19.53
N ALA A 433 10.29 -14.94 20.54
CA ALA A 433 9.84 -15.84 21.61
C ALA A 433 8.55 -15.26 22.18
N LYS A 434 7.45 -15.99 22.05
CA LYS A 434 6.20 -15.62 22.72
C LYS A 434 6.52 -15.40 24.18
N LYS A 435 6.32 -14.18 24.68
CA LYS A 435 6.20 -13.97 26.12
C LYS A 435 5.07 -14.89 26.56
N GLU A 436 5.40 -15.92 27.33
CA GLU A 436 4.40 -16.71 28.04
C GLU A 436 3.69 -15.73 28.99
N GLU A 437 2.52 -15.24 28.58
CA GLU A 437 1.55 -14.61 29.47
C GLU A 437 0.64 -15.67 30.10
#